data_AF-A0A2G8S545-F1
#
_entry.id   AF-A0A2G8S545-F1
#
_cell.length_a   1.000
_cell.length_b   1.000
_cell.length_c   1.000
_cell.angle_alpha   90.00
_cell.angle_beta   90.00
_cell.angle_gamma   90.00
#
_symmetry.space_group_name_H-M   'P 1'
#
loop_
_entity.id
_entity.type
_entity.pdbx_description
1 polymer ?
#
loop_
_entity_poly.entity_id
_entity_poly.type
_entity_poly.pdbx_seq_one_letter_code
_entity_poly.pdbx_strand_id
1 'polypeptide(L)'
;MRAFSSGFAALALFTAAAQAGKRGLTWTYYNSALDPGVFNNGKGSVVAIYDYETYAPPSKNGAGGLGFIGMQRCLDCDSSPISQLAARQKQQGWATVFTLNEPDVNGISPSQAASWYKQNINPLQIKKALPAITSSASANQGLDWLNQMVNACGGGCYFDYINLHWYGPSFAEFQSHVEQAHAHFPGKQIVITEFALQNPSGGQAAQVSFYKQAFAYLDSQSFVELYFPFVATKPSLLQQNDPGAVSFVGTGSCLFGEDGKPSAVGNLMY
;
A
#
# COMPACT_ATOMS: atom_id res chain seq x y z
N MET A 1 66.82 -18.89 2.03
CA MET A 1 65.58 -18.17 2.40
C MET A 1 64.86 -17.77 1.12
N ARG A 2 63.74 -18.43 0.80
CA ARG A 2 62.82 -17.98 -0.26
C ARG A 2 61.48 -17.75 0.40
N ALA A 3 61.07 -16.49 0.48
CA ALA A 3 59.77 -16.09 1.01
C ALA A 3 58.69 -16.35 -0.04
N PHE A 4 57.69 -17.16 0.30
CA PHE A 4 56.48 -17.29 -0.49
C PHE A 4 55.50 -16.20 -0.04
N SER A 5 55.12 -15.32 -0.96
CA SER A 5 54.07 -14.32 -0.77
C SER A 5 52.70 -14.97 -0.92
N SER A 6 51.95 -15.07 0.17
CA SER A 6 50.55 -15.49 0.17
C SER A 6 49.67 -14.34 -0.32
N GLY A 7 49.18 -14.42 -1.55
CA GLY A 7 48.15 -13.52 -2.07
C GLY A 7 46.78 -13.93 -1.55
N PHE A 8 46.18 -13.13 -0.67
CA PHE A 8 44.76 -13.24 -0.35
C PHE A 8 43.94 -12.67 -1.51
N ALA A 9 43.26 -13.54 -2.26
CA ALA A 9 42.23 -13.12 -3.19
C ALA A 9 40.96 -12.78 -2.39
N ALA A 10 40.63 -11.50 -2.28
CA ALA A 10 39.35 -11.06 -1.75
C ALA A 10 38.26 -11.35 -2.79
N LEU A 11 37.46 -12.38 -2.53
CA LEU A 11 36.28 -12.70 -3.33
C LEU A 11 35.18 -11.67 -2.98
N ALA A 12 35.03 -10.64 -3.81
CA ALA A 12 33.90 -9.71 -3.70
C ALA A 12 32.62 -10.45 -4.10
N LEU A 13 31.87 -10.93 -3.09
CA LEU A 13 30.50 -11.41 -3.26
C LEU A 13 29.62 -10.21 -3.62
N PHE A 14 29.41 -9.97 -4.91
CA PHE A 14 28.30 -9.17 -5.37
C PHE A 14 27.02 -9.98 -5.15
N THR A 15 26.43 -9.87 -3.96
CA THR A 15 25.02 -10.21 -3.78
C THR A 15 24.22 -9.19 -4.59
N ALA A 16 23.80 -9.56 -5.80
CA ALA A 16 22.66 -8.90 -6.40
C ALA A 16 21.53 -9.01 -5.37
N ALA A 17 21.15 -7.88 -4.76
CA ALA A 17 19.99 -7.85 -3.88
C ALA A 17 18.83 -8.42 -4.70
N ALA A 18 18.32 -9.59 -4.30
CA ALA A 18 17.09 -10.11 -4.87
C ALA A 18 16.06 -8.99 -4.73
N GLN A 19 15.42 -8.63 -5.83
CA GLN A 19 14.49 -7.51 -5.85
C GLN A 19 13.35 -7.82 -4.87
N ALA A 20 13.15 -6.96 -3.88
CA ALA A 20 12.14 -7.20 -2.86
C ALA A 20 10.76 -7.13 -3.52
N GLY A 21 10.05 -8.25 -3.61
CA GLY A 21 8.72 -8.33 -4.20
C GLY A 21 7.64 -7.77 -3.27
N LYS A 22 7.71 -6.46 -3.03
CA LYS A 22 6.88 -5.73 -2.05
C LYS A 22 6.01 -4.65 -2.68
N ARG A 23 6.24 -4.30 -3.95
CA ARG A 23 5.53 -3.18 -4.59
C ARG A 23 4.15 -3.64 -5.03
N GLY A 24 3.17 -2.76 -4.89
CA GLY A 24 1.85 -2.96 -5.46
C GLY A 24 1.24 -1.72 -6.09
N LEU A 25 0.14 -1.91 -6.79
CA LEU A 25 -0.60 -0.86 -7.49
C LEU A 25 -1.87 -0.46 -6.72
N THR A 26 -1.95 0.81 -6.32
CA THR A 26 -3.16 1.54 -5.92
C THR A 26 -4.03 1.81 -7.15
N TRP A 27 -4.91 0.88 -7.50
CA TRP A 27 -5.63 0.91 -8.77
C TRP A 27 -7.03 1.53 -8.64
N THR A 28 -7.31 2.64 -9.30
CA THR A 28 -8.58 3.33 -9.09
C THR A 28 -9.71 2.79 -9.98
N TYR A 29 -10.97 2.98 -9.56
CA TYR A 29 -12.15 2.50 -10.30
C TYR A 29 -12.26 3.03 -11.74
N TYR A 30 -11.63 4.17 -12.02
CA TYR A 30 -11.67 4.86 -13.31
C TYR A 30 -10.56 4.43 -14.28
N ASN A 31 -9.83 3.36 -13.99
CA ASN A 31 -8.67 2.91 -14.76
C ASN A 31 -8.96 1.90 -15.88
N SER A 32 -10.22 1.72 -16.31
CA SER A 32 -10.60 0.73 -17.34
C SER A 32 -9.76 0.78 -18.64
N ALA A 33 -9.26 1.96 -18.99
CA ALA A 33 -8.45 2.17 -20.20
C ALA A 33 -6.94 1.86 -20.02
N LEU A 34 -6.48 1.66 -18.79
CA LEU A 34 -5.08 1.38 -18.45
C LEU A 34 -4.84 -0.13 -18.32
N ASP A 35 -3.57 -0.52 -18.39
CA ASP A 35 -3.13 -1.91 -18.26
C ASP A 35 -2.14 -2.03 -17.10
N PRO A 36 -2.48 -2.72 -15.99
CA PRO A 36 -1.57 -2.92 -14.87
C PRO A 36 -0.35 -3.78 -15.25
N GLY A 37 -0.44 -4.59 -16.31
CA GLY A 37 0.65 -5.42 -16.82
C GLY A 37 1.88 -4.62 -17.26
N VAL A 38 1.73 -3.32 -17.54
CA VAL A 38 2.83 -2.39 -17.82
C VAL A 38 3.87 -2.34 -16.70
N PHE A 39 3.48 -2.61 -15.45
CA PHE A 39 4.38 -2.64 -14.29
C PHE A 39 4.85 -4.05 -13.92
N ASN A 40 4.29 -5.10 -14.52
CA ASN A 40 4.70 -6.48 -14.29
C ASN A 40 5.75 -6.90 -15.34
N ASN A 41 7.01 -6.48 -15.13
CA ASN A 41 8.12 -6.80 -16.04
C ASN A 41 8.68 -8.23 -15.88
N GLY A 42 8.02 -9.08 -15.08
CA GLY A 42 8.44 -10.45 -14.80
C GLY A 42 9.65 -10.60 -13.85
N LYS A 43 10.20 -9.49 -13.32
CA LYS A 43 11.31 -9.53 -12.36
C LYS A 43 10.87 -9.67 -10.90
N GLY A 44 9.56 -9.57 -10.65
CA GLY A 44 8.97 -9.85 -9.33
C GLY A 44 8.98 -8.68 -8.35
N SER A 45 9.34 -7.46 -8.76
CA SER A 45 9.30 -6.26 -7.90
C SER A 45 7.87 -5.86 -7.53
N VAL A 46 6.98 -5.84 -8.54
CA VAL A 46 5.56 -5.53 -8.41
C VAL A 46 4.77 -6.83 -8.36
N VAL A 47 4.06 -7.07 -7.27
CA VAL A 47 3.43 -8.37 -6.98
C VAL A 47 1.94 -8.27 -6.67
N ALA A 48 1.45 -7.09 -6.29
CA ALA A 48 0.10 -6.91 -5.79
C ALA A 48 -0.66 -5.76 -6.47
N ILE A 49 -1.97 -5.83 -6.43
CA ILE A 49 -2.89 -4.78 -6.87
C ILE A 49 -4.10 -4.76 -5.94
N TYR A 50 -4.57 -3.59 -5.56
CA TYR A 50 -5.85 -3.41 -4.88
C TYR A 50 -6.56 -2.20 -5.48
N ASP A 51 -7.89 -2.14 -5.35
CA ASP A 51 -8.68 -1.11 -6.02
C ASP A 51 -9.73 -0.40 -5.15
N TYR A 52 -9.50 -0.42 -3.83
CA TYR A 52 -10.40 0.07 -2.80
C TYR A 52 -11.72 -0.70 -2.66
N GLU A 53 -11.94 -1.72 -3.49
CA GLU A 53 -13.23 -2.37 -3.62
C GLU A 53 -13.08 -3.89 -3.54
N THR A 54 -14.23 -4.57 -3.55
CA THR A 54 -14.31 -6.03 -3.52
C THR A 54 -14.64 -6.62 -4.90
N TYR A 55 -14.85 -5.80 -5.93
CA TYR A 55 -14.91 -6.28 -7.31
C TYR A 55 -13.49 -6.33 -7.91
N ALA A 56 -13.32 -6.99 -9.06
CA ALA A 56 -11.99 -7.11 -9.68
C ALA A 56 -11.54 -5.80 -10.37
N PRO A 57 -10.24 -5.48 -10.41
CA PRO A 57 -9.73 -4.22 -10.96
C PRO A 57 -10.23 -3.92 -12.38
N PRO A 58 -10.87 -2.77 -12.61
CA PRO A 58 -11.32 -2.39 -13.94
C PRO A 58 -10.11 -1.97 -14.77
N SER A 59 -9.76 -2.79 -15.77
CA SER A 59 -8.59 -2.58 -16.62
C SER A 59 -8.72 -3.29 -17.97
N LYS A 60 -7.75 -3.07 -18.87
CA LYS A 60 -7.64 -3.81 -20.13
C LYS A 60 -7.27 -5.29 -19.97
N ASN A 61 -6.71 -5.68 -18.82
CA ASN A 61 -6.07 -6.99 -18.64
C ASN A 61 -6.24 -7.54 -17.22
N GLY A 62 -7.43 -7.34 -16.62
CA GLY A 62 -7.71 -7.74 -15.24
C GLY A 62 -6.66 -7.22 -14.25
N ALA A 63 -6.03 -8.11 -13.50
CA ALA A 63 -4.98 -7.76 -12.54
C ALA A 63 -3.56 -7.69 -13.16
N GLY A 64 -3.37 -7.90 -14.47
CA GLY A 64 -2.05 -7.80 -15.11
C GLY A 64 -1.03 -8.84 -14.63
N GLY A 65 -1.51 -10.00 -14.17
CA GLY A 65 -0.67 -11.04 -13.56
C GLY A 65 -0.24 -10.74 -12.11
N LEU A 66 -0.79 -9.70 -11.49
CA LEU A 66 -0.55 -9.35 -10.08
C LEU A 66 -1.59 -10.03 -9.17
N GLY A 67 -1.23 -10.26 -7.91
CA GLY A 67 -2.16 -10.76 -6.90
C GLY A 67 -3.16 -9.68 -6.50
N PHE A 68 -4.44 -9.86 -6.84
CA PHE A 68 -5.49 -8.94 -6.42
C PHE A 68 -5.82 -9.13 -4.94
N ILE A 69 -5.87 -8.01 -4.21
CA ILE A 69 -6.27 -7.91 -2.81
C ILE A 69 -7.61 -7.19 -2.77
N GLY A 70 -8.68 -7.91 -2.43
CA GLY A 70 -9.99 -7.30 -2.22
C GLY A 70 -9.97 -6.38 -0.99
N MET A 71 -10.71 -5.28 -1.05
CA MET A 71 -10.79 -4.29 0.01
C MET A 71 -12.24 -3.95 0.36
N GLN A 72 -12.61 -4.17 1.62
CA GLN A 72 -13.88 -3.71 2.17
C GLN A 72 -13.68 -2.34 2.82
N ARG A 73 -13.55 -1.28 1.99
CA ARG A 73 -13.21 0.08 2.45
C ARG A 73 -14.24 0.76 3.35
N CYS A 74 -15.48 0.28 3.32
CA CYS A 74 -16.67 0.85 3.95
C CYS A 74 -17.33 -0.22 4.85
N LEU A 75 -18.08 0.21 5.88
CA LEU A 75 -18.85 -0.73 6.70
C LEU A 75 -19.86 -1.52 5.84
N ASP A 76 -20.48 -0.83 4.89
CA ASP A 76 -21.28 -1.35 3.80
C ASP A 76 -21.43 -0.26 2.72
N CYS A 77 -21.42 -0.61 1.45
CA CYS A 77 -21.66 0.33 0.34
C CYS A 77 -22.00 -0.40 -0.96
N ASP A 78 -22.76 0.24 -1.86
CA ASP A 78 -23.31 -0.40 -3.06
C ASP A 78 -22.26 -1.06 -3.97
N SER A 79 -21.08 -0.44 -4.09
CA SER A 79 -19.97 -0.96 -4.89
C SER A 79 -19.32 -2.19 -4.25
N SER A 80 -19.30 -2.26 -2.92
CA SER A 80 -18.75 -3.36 -2.11
C SER A 80 -19.72 -3.76 -0.99
N PRO A 81 -20.84 -4.42 -1.32
CA PRO A 81 -21.84 -4.78 -0.32
C PRO A 81 -21.25 -5.79 0.65
N ILE A 82 -21.33 -5.52 1.95
CA ILE A 82 -20.70 -6.35 2.99
C ILE A 82 -21.23 -7.78 2.97
N SER A 83 -22.51 -7.94 2.62
CA SER A 83 -23.18 -9.25 2.44
C SER A 83 -22.57 -10.12 1.33
N GLN A 84 -21.85 -9.50 0.38
CA GLN A 84 -21.20 -10.18 -0.74
C GLN A 84 -19.70 -10.44 -0.51
N LEU A 85 -19.11 -9.93 0.58
CA LEU A 85 -17.67 -9.99 0.80
C LEU A 85 -17.12 -11.43 0.74
N ALA A 86 -17.71 -12.37 1.47
CA ALA A 86 -17.28 -13.77 1.48
C ALA A 86 -17.50 -14.46 0.12
N ALA A 87 -18.59 -14.14 -0.58
CA ALA A 87 -18.86 -14.67 -1.91
C ALA A 87 -17.83 -14.16 -2.94
N ARG A 88 -17.52 -12.86 -2.89
CA ARG A 88 -16.50 -12.22 -3.75
C ARG A 88 -15.11 -12.77 -3.48
N GLN A 89 -14.74 -12.95 -2.21
CA GLN A 89 -13.47 -13.61 -1.83
C GLN A 89 -13.40 -15.03 -2.38
N LYS A 90 -14.45 -15.84 -2.21
CA LYS A 90 -14.48 -17.23 -2.72
C LYS A 90 -14.41 -17.30 -4.25
N GLN A 91 -15.10 -16.39 -4.95
CA GLN A 91 -15.13 -16.35 -6.40
C GLN A 91 -13.78 -15.92 -6.99
N GLN A 92 -13.11 -14.97 -6.35
CA GLN A 92 -11.88 -14.37 -6.89
C GLN A 92 -10.60 -14.97 -6.30
N GLY A 93 -10.70 -15.69 -5.18
CA GLY A 93 -9.58 -16.40 -4.57
C GLY A 93 -8.51 -15.51 -3.96
N TRP A 94 -8.88 -14.35 -3.38
CA TRP A 94 -7.88 -13.47 -2.75
C TRP A 94 -7.15 -14.19 -1.63
N ALA A 95 -5.82 -14.02 -1.58
CA ALA A 95 -4.98 -14.52 -0.49
C ALA A 95 -4.91 -13.55 0.70
N THR A 96 -5.23 -12.27 0.47
CA THR A 96 -5.24 -11.19 1.45
C THR A 96 -6.50 -10.35 1.26
N VAL A 97 -7.02 -9.76 2.34
CA VAL A 97 -8.09 -8.76 2.31
C VAL A 97 -7.69 -7.52 3.11
N PHE A 98 -7.94 -6.34 2.54
CA PHE A 98 -7.87 -5.06 3.23
C PHE A 98 -9.26 -4.64 3.73
N THR A 99 -9.28 -3.82 4.77
CA THR A 99 -10.53 -3.45 5.44
C THR A 99 -10.81 -1.95 5.31
N LEU A 100 -11.33 -1.31 6.37
CA LEU A 100 -11.85 0.05 6.28
C LEU A 100 -10.75 1.04 5.87
N ASN A 101 -11.13 2.04 5.06
CA ASN A 101 -10.24 3.09 4.61
C ASN A 101 -10.39 4.33 5.49
N GLU A 102 -9.33 4.70 6.20
CA GLU A 102 -9.24 5.88 7.05
C GLU A 102 -10.45 6.06 8.00
N PRO A 103 -10.90 5.00 8.71
CA PRO A 103 -12.04 5.11 9.63
C PRO A 103 -11.78 6.13 10.75
N ASP A 104 -10.50 6.39 11.05
CA ASP A 104 -10.01 7.30 12.07
C ASP A 104 -10.38 8.77 11.81
N VAL A 105 -10.61 9.15 10.56
CA VAL A 105 -11.08 10.50 10.18
C VAL A 105 -12.48 10.50 9.55
N ASN A 106 -13.15 9.34 9.49
CA ASN A 106 -14.45 9.17 8.84
C ASN A 106 -15.59 8.81 9.82
N GLY A 107 -15.46 9.18 11.09
CA GLY A 107 -16.53 9.07 12.08
C GLY A 107 -16.87 7.64 12.52
N ILE A 108 -15.97 6.69 12.29
CA ILE A 108 -16.12 5.31 12.75
C ILE A 108 -15.31 5.15 14.03
N SER A 109 -15.97 4.82 15.14
CA SER A 109 -15.27 4.65 16.42
C SER A 109 -14.43 3.36 16.42
N PRO A 110 -13.36 3.30 17.23
CA PRO A 110 -12.55 2.08 17.35
C PRO A 110 -13.36 0.85 17.78
N SER A 111 -14.33 1.01 18.69
CA SER A 111 -15.20 -0.08 19.17
C SER A 111 -16.20 -0.56 18.12
N GLN A 112 -16.73 0.36 17.30
CA GLN A 112 -17.57 0.04 16.16
C GLN A 112 -16.77 -0.75 15.12
N ALA A 113 -15.57 -0.28 14.75
CA ALA A 113 -14.70 -0.97 13.81
C ALA A 113 -14.31 -2.36 14.30
N ALA A 114 -13.94 -2.53 15.57
CA ALA A 114 -13.61 -3.83 16.15
C ALA A 114 -14.80 -4.81 16.11
N SER A 115 -16.01 -4.33 16.42
CA SER A 115 -17.22 -5.16 16.38
C SER A 115 -17.56 -5.60 14.96
N TRP A 116 -17.52 -4.65 14.01
CA TRP A 116 -17.74 -4.92 12.59
C TRP A 116 -16.69 -5.88 12.02
N TYR A 117 -15.42 -5.72 12.40
CA TYR A 117 -14.32 -6.58 11.96
C TYR A 117 -14.53 -8.02 12.41
N LYS A 118 -14.87 -8.22 13.69
CA LYS A 118 -15.15 -9.55 14.25
C LYS A 118 -16.32 -10.24 13.55
N GLN A 119 -17.34 -9.48 13.18
CA GLN A 119 -18.52 -10.03 12.50
C GLN A 119 -18.24 -10.39 11.05
N ASN A 120 -17.57 -9.50 10.30
CA ASN A 120 -17.54 -9.57 8.84
C ASN A 120 -16.20 -10.00 8.24
N ILE A 121 -15.09 -9.72 8.92
CA ILE A 121 -13.74 -9.97 8.39
C ILE A 121 -13.14 -11.25 8.95
N ASN A 122 -13.27 -11.50 10.25
CA ASN A 122 -12.78 -12.74 10.88
C ASN A 122 -13.20 -14.04 10.18
N PRO A 123 -14.43 -14.19 9.64
CA PRO A 123 -14.83 -15.43 8.98
C PRO A 123 -13.98 -15.80 7.76
N LEU A 124 -13.32 -14.83 7.12
CA LEU A 124 -12.45 -15.06 5.97
C LEU A 124 -11.15 -15.76 6.42
N GLN A 125 -10.95 -17.01 6.00
CA GLN A 125 -9.78 -17.84 6.34
C GLN A 125 -8.58 -17.55 5.43
N ILE A 126 -8.23 -16.27 5.29
CA ILE A 126 -7.11 -15.75 4.48
C ILE A 126 -6.33 -14.71 5.29
N LYS A 127 -5.25 -14.13 4.75
CA LYS A 127 -4.54 -13.07 5.45
C LYS A 127 -5.38 -11.78 5.50
N LYS A 128 -5.29 -11.02 6.59
CA LYS A 128 -6.14 -9.84 6.82
C LYS A 128 -5.32 -8.66 7.34
N ALA A 129 -5.55 -7.49 6.77
CA ALA A 129 -5.05 -6.24 7.33
C ALA A 129 -6.12 -5.56 8.20
N LEU A 130 -5.70 -4.95 9.31
CA LEU A 130 -6.52 -3.97 10.02
C LEU A 130 -6.82 -2.76 9.12
N PRO A 131 -7.76 -1.87 9.51
CA PRO A 131 -8.06 -0.69 8.73
C PRO A 131 -6.82 0.14 8.40
N ALA A 132 -6.80 0.72 7.20
CA ALA A 132 -5.78 1.70 6.84
C ALA A 132 -6.05 2.99 7.63
N ILE A 133 -5.10 3.44 8.43
CA ILE A 133 -5.22 4.68 9.20
C ILE A 133 -4.43 5.82 8.56
N THR A 134 -4.89 7.05 8.77
CA THR A 134 -4.13 8.24 8.35
C THR A 134 -2.82 8.39 9.13
N SER A 135 -1.89 9.20 8.64
CA SER A 135 -0.71 9.60 9.40
C SER A 135 -0.96 10.70 10.43
N SER A 136 -2.24 10.99 10.78
CA SER A 136 -2.59 12.01 11.76
C SER A 136 -2.05 11.68 13.15
N ALA A 137 -1.47 12.69 13.81
CA ALA A 137 -1.06 12.63 15.22
C ALA A 137 -2.07 13.28 16.16
N SER A 138 -3.25 13.65 15.66
CA SER A 138 -4.32 14.20 16.50
C SER A 138 -4.89 13.12 17.41
N ALA A 139 -5.39 13.52 18.59
CA ALA A 139 -6.02 12.59 19.52
C ALA A 139 -7.20 11.85 18.85
N ASN A 140 -7.29 10.55 19.09
CA ASN A 140 -8.27 9.62 18.51
C ASN A 140 -8.19 9.47 16.98
N GLN A 141 -7.05 9.78 16.37
CA GLN A 141 -6.78 9.54 14.94
C GLN A 141 -5.50 8.71 14.76
N GLY A 142 -5.23 8.27 13.52
CA GLY A 142 -4.00 7.57 13.17
C GLY A 142 -3.66 6.38 14.07
N LEU A 143 -2.42 6.33 14.55
CA LEU A 143 -1.92 5.25 15.40
C LEU A 143 -2.62 5.17 16.76
N ASP A 144 -3.11 6.29 17.30
CA ASP A 144 -3.88 6.30 18.55
C ASP A 144 -5.23 5.61 18.33
N TRP A 145 -5.96 5.95 17.25
CA TRP A 145 -7.20 5.27 16.88
C TRP A 145 -6.99 3.76 16.68
N LEU A 146 -5.91 3.38 15.98
CA LEU A 146 -5.61 1.97 15.72
C LEU A 146 -5.33 1.20 17.02
N ASN A 147 -4.57 1.80 17.95
CA ASN A 147 -4.30 1.19 19.25
C ASN A 147 -5.60 1.00 20.06
N GLN A 148 -6.49 2.01 20.04
CA GLN A 148 -7.82 1.89 20.65
C GLN A 148 -8.66 0.78 20.01
N MET A 149 -8.59 0.59 18.68
CA MET A 149 -9.33 -0.46 17.98
C MET A 149 -8.81 -1.85 18.39
N VAL A 150 -7.48 -2.02 18.42
CA VAL A 150 -6.84 -3.28 18.85
C VAL A 150 -7.22 -3.62 20.30
N ASN A 151 -7.26 -2.63 21.19
CA ASN A 151 -7.74 -2.82 22.56
C ASN A 151 -9.23 -3.21 22.58
N ALA A 152 -10.07 -2.55 21.78
CA ALA A 152 -11.49 -2.88 21.67
C ALA A 152 -11.76 -4.26 21.04
N CYS A 153 -10.81 -4.79 20.25
CA CYS A 153 -10.87 -6.16 19.78
C CYS A 153 -10.80 -7.16 20.94
N GLY A 154 -10.11 -6.85 22.04
CA GLY A 154 -9.98 -7.72 23.22
C GLY A 154 -9.42 -9.11 22.90
N GLY A 155 -8.49 -9.18 21.93
CA GLY A 155 -7.97 -10.43 21.39
C GLY A 155 -8.88 -11.17 20.39
N GLY A 156 -10.09 -10.63 20.11
CA GLY A 156 -11.08 -11.27 19.23
C GLY A 156 -10.94 -10.95 17.75
N CYS A 157 -10.10 -10.01 17.32
CA CYS A 157 -9.85 -9.73 15.90
C CYS A 157 -8.66 -10.56 15.41
N TYR A 158 -8.83 -11.31 14.33
CA TYR A 158 -7.76 -12.08 13.70
C TYR A 158 -7.15 -11.28 12.55
N PHE A 159 -5.91 -10.83 12.70
CA PHE A 159 -5.23 -10.00 11.70
C PHE A 159 -3.73 -10.32 11.61
N ASP A 160 -3.19 -10.16 10.41
CA ASP A 160 -1.81 -10.43 10.05
C ASP A 160 -1.01 -9.13 9.91
N TYR A 161 -1.67 -8.05 9.46
CA TYR A 161 -1.04 -6.78 9.11
C TYR A 161 -1.67 -5.59 9.82
N ILE A 162 -0.85 -4.60 10.18
CA ILE A 162 -1.30 -3.21 10.33
C ILE A 162 -1.25 -2.54 8.96
N ASN A 163 -2.12 -1.56 8.73
CA ASN A 163 -2.20 -0.87 7.45
C ASN A 163 -2.11 0.65 7.61
N LEU A 164 -1.21 1.28 6.85
CA LEU A 164 -0.86 2.69 7.02
C LEU A 164 -1.07 3.48 5.73
N HIS A 165 -1.59 4.69 5.89
CA HIS A 165 -1.46 5.76 4.91
C HIS A 165 -0.46 6.79 5.39
N TRP A 166 0.24 7.44 4.47
CA TRP A 166 1.07 8.59 4.81
C TRP A 166 1.10 9.65 3.71
N TYR A 167 0.83 10.89 4.08
CA TYR A 167 1.04 12.04 3.22
C TYR A 167 1.72 13.15 4.02
N GLY A 168 2.82 13.67 3.49
CA GLY A 168 3.59 14.69 4.21
C GLY A 168 4.68 15.34 3.38
N PRO A 169 5.55 16.14 4.00
CA PRO A 169 6.46 17.02 3.28
C PRO A 169 7.82 16.41 2.96
N SER A 170 8.22 15.30 3.61
CA SER A 170 9.59 14.78 3.49
C SER A 170 9.72 13.26 3.68
N PHE A 171 10.79 12.68 3.12
CA PHE A 171 11.16 11.28 3.36
C PHE A 171 11.47 10.99 4.84
N ALA A 172 12.12 11.93 5.55
CA ALA A 172 12.45 11.74 6.95
C ALA A 172 11.19 11.57 7.83
N GLU A 173 10.14 12.33 7.55
CA GLU A 173 8.85 12.18 8.25
C GLU A 173 8.12 10.90 7.88
N PHE A 174 8.18 10.47 6.61
CA PHE A 174 7.66 9.17 6.19
C PHE A 174 8.36 8.02 6.92
N GLN A 175 9.69 8.02 6.92
CA GLN A 175 10.48 7.00 7.62
C GLN A 175 10.14 6.96 9.10
N SER A 176 10.12 8.13 9.77
CA SER A 176 9.76 8.24 11.18
C SER A 176 8.35 7.70 11.47
N HIS A 177 7.37 7.97 10.61
CA HIS A 177 6.01 7.43 10.77
C HIS A 177 5.98 5.90 10.69
N VAL A 178 6.68 5.31 9.72
CA VAL A 178 6.76 3.84 9.56
C VAL A 178 7.47 3.19 10.76
N GLU A 179 8.54 3.79 11.25
CA GLU A 179 9.28 3.30 12.43
C GLU A 179 8.45 3.40 13.72
N GLN A 180 7.71 4.50 13.91
CA GLN A 180 6.78 4.66 15.02
C GLN A 180 5.66 3.62 14.99
N ALA A 181 5.05 3.37 13.82
CA ALA A 181 4.04 2.33 13.67
C ALA A 181 4.59 0.94 14.03
N HIS A 182 5.81 0.62 13.59
CA HIS A 182 6.45 -0.65 13.94
C HIS A 182 6.72 -0.76 15.46
N ALA A 183 7.17 0.32 16.10
CA ALA A 183 7.41 0.36 17.54
C ALA A 183 6.14 0.21 18.37
N HIS A 184 5.01 0.76 17.92
CA HIS A 184 3.71 0.64 18.59
C HIS A 184 3.11 -0.78 18.47
N PHE A 185 3.39 -1.47 17.37
CA PHE A 185 2.86 -2.82 17.10
C PHE A 185 3.99 -3.82 16.84
N PRO A 186 4.85 -4.10 17.85
CA PRO A 186 5.99 -4.98 17.67
C PRO A 186 5.55 -6.39 17.26
N GLY A 187 6.27 -6.97 16.29
CA GLY A 187 5.97 -8.31 15.76
C GLY A 187 4.81 -8.37 14.77
N LYS A 188 4.19 -7.23 14.42
CA LYS A 188 3.23 -7.15 13.31
C LYS A 188 3.92 -6.69 12.04
N GLN A 189 3.54 -7.31 10.92
CA GLN A 189 3.95 -6.85 9.60
C GLN A 189 3.10 -5.65 9.17
N ILE A 190 3.68 -4.79 8.35
CA ILE A 190 3.09 -3.53 7.90
C ILE A 190 2.77 -3.66 6.42
N VAL A 191 1.56 -3.25 6.05
CA VAL A 191 1.22 -2.84 4.69
C VAL A 191 1.08 -1.32 4.67
N ILE A 192 1.58 -0.68 3.62
CA ILE A 192 1.41 0.76 3.39
C ILE A 192 0.56 0.91 2.13
N THR A 193 -0.77 0.98 2.28
CA THR A 193 -1.68 1.03 1.12
C THR A 193 -1.66 2.36 0.39
N GLU A 194 -1.23 3.44 1.04
CA GLU A 194 -1.05 4.72 0.35
C GLU A 194 0.13 5.50 0.92
N PHE A 195 0.95 6.07 0.04
CA PHE A 195 1.87 7.12 0.45
C PHE A 195 2.33 7.98 -0.72
N ALA A 196 2.49 9.29 -0.48
CA ALA A 196 3.09 10.26 -1.41
C ALA A 196 3.51 11.54 -0.66
N LEU A 197 4.32 12.41 -1.28
CA LEU A 197 4.46 13.78 -0.76
C LEU A 197 3.15 14.55 -0.94
N GLN A 198 2.83 15.42 0.02
CA GLN A 198 1.66 16.29 -0.03
C GLN A 198 1.94 17.53 -0.92
N ASN A 199 1.51 17.45 -2.18
CA ASN A 199 1.58 18.50 -3.21
C ASN A 199 2.89 19.31 -3.19
N PRO A 200 4.06 18.65 -3.40
CA PRO A 200 5.34 19.33 -3.29
C PRO A 200 5.52 20.35 -4.42
N SER A 201 6.13 21.51 -4.12
CA SER A 201 6.38 22.58 -5.10
C SER A 201 7.24 22.13 -6.29
N GLY A 202 8.11 21.14 -6.11
CA GLY A 202 8.90 20.50 -7.17
C GLY A 202 8.13 19.50 -8.03
N GLY A 203 6.82 19.33 -7.81
CA GLY A 203 5.93 18.45 -8.57
C GLY A 203 6.47 17.02 -8.68
N GLN A 204 6.45 16.47 -9.90
CA GLN A 204 6.92 15.10 -10.16
C GLN A 204 8.40 14.88 -9.80
N ALA A 205 9.27 15.87 -9.99
CA ALA A 205 10.70 15.69 -9.67
C ALA A 205 10.91 15.48 -8.16
N ALA A 206 10.16 16.20 -7.33
CA ALA A 206 10.17 16.01 -5.88
C ALA A 206 9.61 14.63 -5.48
N GLN A 207 8.49 14.21 -6.10
CA GLN A 207 7.92 12.87 -5.86
C GLN A 207 8.90 11.75 -6.25
N VAL A 208 9.60 11.87 -7.38
CA VAL A 208 10.64 10.92 -7.81
C VAL A 208 11.77 10.82 -6.79
N SER A 209 12.25 11.95 -6.26
CA SER A 209 13.31 11.97 -5.24
C SER A 209 12.87 11.30 -3.95
N PHE A 210 11.63 11.53 -3.53
CA PHE A 210 11.02 10.89 -2.38
C PHE A 210 10.90 9.36 -2.57
N TYR A 211 10.28 8.92 -3.67
CA TYR A 211 10.06 7.50 -3.91
C TYR A 211 11.35 6.69 -4.07
N LYS A 212 12.43 7.28 -4.62
CA LYS A 212 13.74 6.61 -4.64
C LYS A 212 14.25 6.27 -3.23
N GLN A 213 14.12 7.21 -2.29
CA GLN A 213 14.53 6.98 -0.90
C GLN A 213 13.56 6.02 -0.19
N ALA A 214 12.26 6.22 -0.38
CA ALA A 214 11.22 5.39 0.23
C ALA A 214 11.32 3.93 -0.22
N PHE A 215 11.49 3.64 -1.52
CA PHE A 215 11.55 2.25 -2.00
C PHE A 215 12.78 1.55 -1.47
N ALA A 216 13.95 2.21 -1.52
CA ALA A 216 15.18 1.64 -0.96
C ALA A 216 15.04 1.31 0.53
N TYR A 217 14.42 2.22 1.30
CA TYR A 217 14.11 1.99 2.71
C TYR A 217 13.16 0.81 2.90
N LEU A 218 11.96 0.84 2.29
CA LEU A 218 10.91 -0.18 2.48
C LEU A 218 11.34 -1.58 2.00
N ASP A 219 12.13 -1.65 0.92
CA ASP A 219 12.70 -2.90 0.41
C ASP A 219 13.63 -3.54 1.46
N SER A 220 14.35 -2.73 2.24
CA SER A 220 15.26 -3.21 3.31
C SER A 220 14.59 -3.57 4.64
N GLN A 221 13.35 -3.14 4.89
CA GLN A 221 12.67 -3.38 6.17
C GLN A 221 11.95 -4.73 6.19
N SER A 222 12.41 -5.70 6.98
CA SER A 222 11.79 -7.03 7.06
C SER A 222 10.36 -7.03 7.61
N PHE A 223 9.96 -5.98 8.33
CA PHE A 223 8.61 -5.82 8.87
C PHE A 223 7.62 -5.18 7.90
N VAL A 224 8.06 -4.74 6.71
CA VAL A 224 7.19 -4.24 5.64
C VAL A 224 6.90 -5.37 4.67
N GLU A 225 5.63 -5.77 4.56
CA GLU A 225 5.15 -6.81 3.65
C GLU A 225 4.90 -6.23 2.24
N LEU A 226 4.10 -5.17 2.15
CA LEU A 226 3.72 -4.53 0.88
C LEU A 226 3.64 -3.01 1.01
N TYR A 227 3.94 -2.30 -0.07
CA TYR A 227 3.73 -0.87 -0.16
C TYR A 227 3.20 -0.45 -1.54
N PHE A 228 2.32 0.54 -1.54
CA PHE A 228 1.58 0.97 -2.72
C PHE A 228 1.67 2.50 -2.86
N PRO A 229 2.52 2.99 -3.78
CA PRO A 229 2.66 4.43 -4.03
C PRO A 229 1.33 5.01 -4.50
N PHE A 230 0.88 6.12 -3.94
CA PHE A 230 -0.33 6.79 -4.44
C PHE A 230 0.04 7.67 -5.65
N VAL A 231 -0.42 7.43 -6.88
CA VAL A 231 -1.48 6.49 -7.29
C VAL A 231 -1.22 5.88 -8.67
N ALA A 232 -1.61 4.61 -8.87
CA ALA A 232 -1.47 3.90 -10.14
C ALA A 232 -2.52 4.32 -11.19
N THR A 233 -2.55 5.59 -11.55
CA THR A 233 -3.37 6.15 -12.64
C THR A 233 -2.56 7.19 -13.43
N LYS A 234 -3.18 7.83 -14.43
CA LYS A 234 -2.59 8.95 -15.17
C LYS A 234 -3.16 10.31 -14.71
N PRO A 235 -2.41 11.42 -14.86
CA PRO A 235 -2.83 12.74 -14.38
C PRO A 235 -4.24 13.15 -14.81
N SER A 236 -4.60 12.99 -16.08
CA SER A 236 -5.92 13.40 -16.58
C SER A 236 -7.08 12.63 -15.92
N LEU A 237 -6.88 11.33 -15.64
CA LEU A 237 -7.90 10.51 -14.98
C LEU A 237 -8.03 10.89 -13.51
N LEU A 238 -6.91 11.14 -12.82
CA LEU A 238 -6.93 11.64 -11.44
C LEU A 238 -7.65 13.00 -11.37
N GLN A 239 -7.31 13.92 -12.28
CA GLN A 239 -7.94 15.24 -12.39
C GLN A 239 -9.45 15.18 -12.61
N GLN A 240 -9.90 14.27 -13.46
CA GLN A 240 -11.31 14.14 -13.79
C GLN A 240 -12.14 13.51 -12.66
N ASN A 241 -11.57 12.54 -11.95
CA ASN A 241 -12.35 11.66 -11.06
C ASN A 241 -12.07 11.86 -9.57
N ASP A 242 -10.97 12.54 -9.22
CA ASP A 242 -10.60 12.83 -7.83
C ASP A 242 -9.90 14.21 -7.69
N PRO A 243 -10.67 15.31 -7.84
CA PRO A 243 -10.13 16.66 -7.64
C PRO A 243 -9.65 16.91 -6.20
N GLY A 244 -10.15 16.14 -5.23
CA GLY A 244 -9.69 16.20 -3.84
C GLY A 244 -8.26 15.74 -3.71
N ALA A 245 -7.94 14.56 -4.24
CA ALA A 245 -6.57 14.06 -4.32
C ALA A 245 -5.66 15.03 -5.08
N VAL A 246 -6.11 15.60 -6.21
CA VAL A 246 -5.30 16.56 -6.97
C VAL A 246 -4.94 17.79 -6.14
N SER A 247 -5.89 18.33 -5.38
CA SER A 247 -5.64 19.46 -4.49
C SER A 247 -4.63 19.09 -3.38
N PHE A 248 -4.73 17.86 -2.87
CA PHE A 248 -3.96 17.40 -1.71
C PHE A 248 -2.55 16.89 -2.05
N VAL A 249 -2.38 16.13 -3.15
CA VAL A 249 -1.11 15.51 -3.56
C VAL A 249 -0.54 16.04 -4.88
N GLY A 250 -1.33 16.79 -5.64
CA GLY A 250 -1.02 17.12 -7.04
C GLY A 250 -1.14 15.90 -7.95
N THR A 251 -0.53 15.96 -9.14
CA THR A 251 -0.48 14.83 -10.09
C THR A 251 0.92 14.24 -10.25
N GLY A 252 1.90 14.77 -9.51
CA GLY A 252 3.31 14.41 -9.66
C GLY A 252 3.63 12.97 -9.30
N SER A 253 2.78 12.32 -8.50
CA SER A 253 2.95 10.94 -8.03
C SER A 253 2.23 9.89 -8.89
N CYS A 254 1.48 10.30 -9.91
CA CYS A 254 0.82 9.37 -10.85
C CYS A 254 1.84 8.42 -11.49
N LEU A 255 1.59 7.10 -11.42
CA LEU A 255 2.50 6.10 -11.98
C LEU A 255 2.46 6.04 -13.51
N PHE A 256 1.35 6.43 -14.14
CA PHE A 256 1.24 6.51 -15.59
C PHE A 256 1.47 7.94 -16.11
N GLY A 257 2.08 8.06 -17.28
CA GLY A 257 2.00 9.25 -18.13
C GLY A 257 0.68 9.32 -18.90
N GLU A 258 0.45 10.43 -19.60
CA GLU A 258 -0.79 10.62 -20.38
C GLU A 258 -0.98 9.62 -21.51
N ASP A 259 0.13 9.10 -22.03
CA ASP A 259 0.20 8.09 -23.09
C ASP A 259 -0.07 6.65 -22.59
N GLY A 260 -0.35 6.48 -21.29
CA GLY A 260 -0.57 5.16 -20.67
C GLY A 260 0.71 4.35 -20.47
N LYS A 261 1.89 4.95 -20.67
CA LYS A 261 3.19 4.36 -20.32
C LYS A 261 3.61 4.76 -18.91
N PRO A 262 4.64 4.14 -18.32
CA PRO A 262 5.17 4.56 -17.02
C PRO A 262 5.63 6.02 -17.03
N SER A 263 5.23 6.77 -16.00
CA SER A 263 5.77 8.09 -15.72
C SER A 263 7.20 8.00 -15.15
N ALA A 264 7.82 9.14 -14.83
CA ALA A 264 9.10 9.13 -14.11
C ALA A 264 9.01 8.41 -12.75
N VAL A 265 7.86 8.47 -12.07
CA VAL A 265 7.60 7.70 -10.85
C VAL A 265 7.31 6.24 -11.19
N GLY A 266 6.48 5.98 -12.21
CA GLY A 266 6.16 4.62 -12.64
C GLY A 266 7.41 3.79 -13.01
N ASN A 267 8.42 4.41 -13.61
CA ASN A 267 9.69 3.75 -13.92
C ASN A 267 10.47 3.27 -12.68
N LEU A 268 10.18 3.81 -11.49
CA LEU A 268 10.78 3.34 -10.23
C LEU A 268 10.18 2.02 -9.75
N MET A 269 9.03 1.60 -10.30
CA MET A 269 8.35 0.36 -9.90
C MET A 269 9.08 -0.90 -10.38
N TYR A 270 9.93 -0.78 -11.40
CA TYR A 270 10.67 -1.89 -12.01
C TYR A 270 11.78 -2.46 -11.15
#